data_AF-A0A5D4MFT7-F1
#
_entry.id   AF-A0A5D4MFT7-F1
#
_cell.length_a   1.000
_cell.length_b   1.000
_cell.length_c   1.000
_cell.angle_alpha   90.00
_cell.angle_beta   90.00
_cell.angle_gamma   90.00
#
_symmetry.space_group_name_H-M   'P 1'
#
loop_
_entity.id
_entity.type
_entity.pdbx_description
1 polymer ?
#
loop_
_entity_poly.entity_id
_entity_poly.type
_entity_poly.pdbx_seq_one_letter_code
_entity_poly.pdbx_strand_id
1 'polypeptide(L)'
;MEFTLSLILQFFILGAVTLILSGLITFLFPKIPLSVLILLSSMAGYIFTASNQLHGIIITVSILNPLLALTASWIVNYAQFIKRTAERYNDATV
;
A
#
# COMPACT_ATOMS: atom_id res chain seq x y z
N MET A 1 -19.79 14.38 -16.71
CA MET A 1 -18.72 13.47 -17.18
C MET A 1 -17.37 13.86 -16.59
N GLU A 2 -17.01 15.15 -16.56
CA GLU A 2 -15.73 15.63 -16.00
C GLU A 2 -15.55 15.34 -14.50
N PHE A 3 -16.61 15.51 -13.69
CA PHE A 3 -16.56 15.23 -12.25
C PHE A 3 -16.24 13.77 -11.94
N THR A 4 -16.89 12.83 -12.63
CA THR A 4 -16.64 11.38 -12.46
C THR A 4 -15.22 11.00 -12.85
N LEU A 5 -14.70 11.60 -13.93
CA LEU A 5 -13.34 11.35 -14.42
C LEU A 5 -12.28 11.88 -13.44
N SER A 6 -12.50 13.07 -12.87
CA SER A 6 -11.68 13.64 -11.80
C SER A 6 -11.66 12.76 -10.56
N LEU A 7 -12.82 12.23 -10.16
CA LEU A 7 -12.96 11.39 -8.97
C LEU A 7 -12.26 10.03 -9.13
N ILE A 8 -12.36 9.42 -10.32
CA ILE A 8 -11.61 8.19 -10.66
C ILE A 8 -10.10 8.47 -10.63
N LEU A 9 -9.65 9.59 -11.20
CA LEU A 9 -8.24 9.95 -11.19
C LEU A 9 -7.72 10.13 -9.76
N GLN A 10 -8.45 10.84 -8.90
CA GLN A 10 -8.09 11.02 -7.50
C GLN A 10 -8.05 9.70 -6.74
N PHE A 11 -8.98 8.79 -6.99
CA PHE A 11 -8.97 7.45 -6.40
C PHE A 11 -7.75 6.64 -6.84
N PHE A 12 -7.38 6.74 -8.12
CA PHE A 12 -6.20 6.08 -8.67
C PHE A 12 -4.91 6.64 -8.08
N ILE A 13 -4.82 7.96 -7.94
CA ILE A 13 -3.69 8.64 -7.29
C ILE A 13 -3.59 8.21 -5.83
N LEU A 14 -4.70 8.17 -5.09
CA LEU A 14 -4.71 7.70 -3.71
C LEU A 14 -4.17 6.26 -3.61
N GLY A 15 -4.68 5.35 -4.45
CA GLY A 15 -4.23 3.97 -4.48
C GLY A 15 -2.74 3.85 -4.81
N ALA A 16 -2.25 4.58 -5.80
CA ALA A 16 -0.84 4.61 -6.18
C ALA A 16 0.05 5.15 -5.06
N VAL A 17 -0.36 6.25 -4.41
CA VAL A 17 0.35 6.84 -3.27
C VAL A 17 0.39 5.86 -2.11
N THR A 18 -0.72 5.22 -1.77
CA THR A 18 -0.78 4.17 -0.73
C THR A 18 0.18 3.03 -1.03
N LEU A 19 0.23 2.57 -2.27
CA LEU A 19 1.08 1.45 -2.69
C LEU A 19 2.57 1.83 -2.59
N ILE A 20 2.94 3.01 -3.12
CA ILE A 20 4.33 3.51 -3.07
C ILE A 20 4.76 3.75 -1.63
N LEU A 21 3.96 4.43 -0.81
CA LEU A 21 4.30 4.72 0.58
C LEU A 21 4.39 3.43 1.40
N SER A 22 3.44 2.51 1.26
CA SER A 22 3.47 1.25 2.02
C SER A 22 4.65 0.38 1.62
N GLY A 23 4.97 0.31 0.32
CA GLY A 23 6.15 -0.38 -0.18
C GLY A 23 7.45 0.26 0.32
N LEU A 24 7.56 1.59 0.24
CA LEU A 24 8.74 2.33 0.70
C LEU A 24 8.96 2.20 2.20
N ILE A 25 7.89 2.32 2.99
CA ILE A 25 7.93 2.14 4.45
C ILE A 25 8.35 0.72 4.80
N THR A 26 7.79 -0.29 4.13
CA THR A 26 8.19 -1.70 4.33
C THR A 26 9.65 -1.95 3.92
N PHE A 27 10.12 -1.28 2.87
CA PHE A 27 11.49 -1.41 2.41
C PHE A 27 12.49 -0.81 3.39
N LEU A 28 12.22 0.42 3.87
CA LEU A 28 13.05 1.13 4.85
C LEU A 28 12.99 0.49 6.24
N PHE A 29 11.79 0.06 6.66
CA PHE A 29 11.51 -0.44 8.00
C PHE A 29 10.77 -1.78 7.93
N PRO A 30 11.45 -2.88 7.55
CA PRO A 30 10.83 -4.20 7.39
C PRO A 30 10.31 -4.80 8.72
N LYS A 31 10.61 -4.18 9.86
CA LYS A 31 10.13 -4.58 11.19
C LYS A 31 8.82 -3.91 11.60
N ILE A 32 8.26 -3.00 10.80
CA ILE A 32 6.98 -2.36 11.13
C ILE A 32 5.88 -3.42 11.06
N PRO A 33 5.04 -3.55 12.11
CA PRO A 33 3.95 -4.50 12.10
C PRO A 33 2.93 -4.12 11.02
N LEU A 34 2.50 -5.11 10.24
CA LEU A 34 1.50 -4.96 9.18
C LEU A 34 0.21 -4.27 9.67
N SER A 35 -0.17 -4.47 10.92
CA SER A 35 -1.32 -3.81 11.54
C SER A 35 -1.23 -2.27 11.49
N VAL A 36 -0.03 -1.69 11.66
CA VAL A 36 0.18 -0.25 11.59
C VAL A 36 0.01 0.27 10.16
N LEU A 37 0.53 -0.47 9.17
CA LEU A 37 0.36 -0.13 7.74
C LEU A 37 -1.12 -0.22 7.33
N ILE A 38 -1.83 -1.24 7.80
CA ILE A 38 -3.27 -1.41 7.57
C ILE A 38 -4.04 -0.23 8.18
N LEU A 39 -3.76 0.13 9.43
CA LEU A 39 -4.42 1.25 10.11
C LEU A 39 -4.18 2.58 9.39
N LEU A 40 -2.93 2.89 9.04
CA LEU A 40 -2.58 4.13 8.33
C LEU A 40 -3.25 4.21 6.96
N SER A 41 -3.24 3.10 6.22
CA SER A 41 -3.87 3.03 4.90
C SER A 41 -5.39 3.14 4.97
N SER A 42 -6.02 2.46 5.93
CA SER A 42 -7.46 2.55 6.17
C SER A 42 -7.87 3.97 6.57
N MET A 43 -7.09 4.62 7.44
CA MET A 43 -7.32 6.00 7.86
C MET A 43 -7.18 6.98 6.68
N ALA A 44 -6.21 6.78 5.79
CA ALA A 44 -6.07 7.58 4.57
C ALA A 44 -7.28 7.42 3.62
N GLY A 45 -7.79 6.19 3.47
CA GLY A 45 -8.99 5.90 2.68
C GLY A 45 -10.26 6.54 3.26
N TYR A 46 -10.39 6.52 4.59
CA TYR A 46 -11.47 7.17 5.30
C TYR A 46 -11.42 8.71 5.14
N ILE A 47 -10.26 9.33 5.38
CA ILE A 47 -10.09 10.79 5.24
C ILE A 47 -10.42 11.24 3.82
N PHE A 48 -9.97 10.50 2.81
CA PHE A 48 -10.26 10.80 1.41
C PHE A 48 -11.75 10.77 1.09
N THR A 49 -12.45 9.72 1.54
CA THR A 49 -13.88 9.56 1.27
C THR A 49 -14.75 10.53 2.05
N ALA A 50 -14.39 10.85 3.29
CA ALA A 50 -15.04 11.88 4.09
C ALA A 50 -14.87 13.27 3.47
N SER A 51 -13.65 13.62 3.03
CA SER A 51 -13.35 14.93 2.43
C SER A 51 -14.09 15.17 1.11
N ASN A 52 -14.31 14.12 0.32
CA ASN A 52 -15.01 14.19 -0.97
C ASN A 52 -16.52 13.92 -0.84
N GLN A 53 -17.06 13.81 0.38
CA GLN A 53 -18.48 13.51 0.67
C GLN A 53 -18.98 12.19 0.05
N LEU A 54 -18.07 11.26 -0.21
CA LEU A 54 -18.32 9.99 -0.90
C LEU A 54 -18.79 8.89 0.07
N HIS A 55 -19.84 9.19 0.84
CA HIS A 55 -20.30 8.34 1.94
C HIS A 55 -20.69 6.91 1.51
N GLY A 56 -21.23 6.75 0.30
CA GLY A 56 -21.65 5.45 -0.22
C GLY A 56 -20.53 4.46 -0.52
N ILE A 57 -19.28 4.93 -0.63
CA ILE A 57 -18.11 4.08 -0.94
C ILE A 57 -17.07 4.06 0.17
N ILE A 58 -17.30 4.72 1.32
CA ILE A 58 -16.37 4.78 2.46
C ILE A 58 -15.86 3.39 2.84
N ILE A 59 -16.77 2.42 2.96
CA ILE A 59 -16.45 1.05 3.36
C ILE A 59 -15.52 0.41 2.32
N THR A 60 -15.89 0.52 1.04
CA THR A 60 -15.13 -0.05 -0.08
C THR A 60 -13.72 0.53 -0.15
N VAL A 61 -13.58 1.86 -0.06
CA VAL A 61 -12.27 2.53 -0.09
C VAL A 61 -11.44 2.19 1.14
N SER A 62 -12.05 2.18 2.33
CA SER A 62 -11.37 1.88 3.59
C SER A 62 -10.87 0.44 3.69
N ILE A 63 -11.41 -0.48 2.89
CA ILE A 63 -10.95 -1.88 2.76
C ILE A 63 -9.94 -2.04 1.62
N LEU A 64 -10.19 -1.44 0.46
CA LEU A 64 -9.29 -1.54 -0.71
C LEU A 64 -7.91 -0.93 -0.43
N ASN A 65 -7.86 0.20 0.29
CA ASN A 65 -6.60 0.86 0.59
C ASN A 65 -5.67 -0.04 1.45
N PRO A 66 -6.11 -0.63 2.57
CA PRO A 66 -5.26 -1.55 3.32
C PRO A 66 -4.90 -2.82 2.54
N LEU A 67 -5.76 -3.30 1.63
CA LEU A 67 -5.38 -4.39 0.71
C LEU A 67 -4.22 -3.99 -0.21
N LEU A 68 -4.22 -2.77 -0.75
CA LEU A 68 -3.11 -2.23 -1.54
C LEU A 68 -1.82 -2.07 -0.71
N ALA A 69 -1.94 -1.66 0.55
CA ALA A 69 -0.81 -1.57 1.45
C ALA A 69 -0.21 -2.96 1.76
N LEU A 70 -1.07 -3.97 1.93
CA LEU A 70 -0.67 -5.36 2.13
C LEU A 70 0.07 -5.91 0.91
N THR A 71 -0.47 -5.72 -0.30
CA THR A 71 0.18 -6.21 -1.52
C THR A 71 1.55 -5.56 -1.73
N ALA A 72 1.67 -4.24 -1.52
CA ALA A 72 2.94 -3.54 -1.59
C ALA A 72 3.97 -4.09 -0.59
N SER A 73 3.54 -4.29 0.66
CA SER A 73 4.39 -4.84 1.72
C SER A 73 4.84 -6.27 1.42
N TRP A 74 3.95 -7.07 0.83
CA TRP A 74 4.23 -8.46 0.48
C TRP A 74 5.24 -8.57 -0.67
N ILE A 75 5.08 -7.74 -1.71
CA ILE A 75 6.04 -7.65 -2.83
C ILE A 75 7.44 -7.30 -2.32
N VAL A 76 7.55 -6.30 -1.44
CA VAL A 76 8.84 -5.87 -0.89
C VAL A 76 9.48 -6.94 -0.03
N ASN A 77 8.72 -7.59 0.85
CA ASN A 77 9.24 -8.69 1.66
C ASN A 77 9.70 -9.87 0.79
N TYR A 78 8.97 -10.19 -0.27
CA TYR A 78 9.33 -11.22 -1.21
C TYR A 78 10.63 -10.88 -1.97
N ALA A 79 10.76 -9.63 -2.44
CA ALA A 79 11.98 -9.16 -3.09
C ALA A 79 13.21 -9.22 -2.14
N GLN A 80 13.04 -8.82 -0.88
CA GLN A 80 14.09 -8.94 0.14
C GLN A 80 14.46 -10.40 0.44
N PHE A 81 13.47 -11.30 0.44
CA PHE A 81 13.69 -12.73 0.62
C PHE A 81 14.51 -13.34 -0.52
N ILE A 82 14.18 -13.01 -1.78
CA ILE A 82 14.96 -13.45 -2.95
C ILE A 82 16.40 -12.93 -2.84
N LYS A 83 16.58 -11.64 -2.52
CA LYS A 83 17.90 -11.03 -2.37
C LYS A 83 18.76 -11.79 -1.33
N ARG A 84 18.21 -12.05 -0.14
CA ARG A 84 18.91 -12.80 0.92
C ARG A 84 19.24 -14.24 0.50
N THR A 85 18.35 -14.87 -0.26
CA THR A 85 18.58 -16.22 -0.78
C THR A 85 19.72 -16.21 -1.78
N ALA A 86 19.75 -15.25 -2.71
CA ALA A 86 20.82 -15.09 -3.68
C ALA A 86 22.19 -14.82 -3.02
N GLU A 87 22.24 -13.95 -2.00
CA GLU A 87 23.46 -13.67 -1.23
C GLU A 87 23.98 -14.95 -0.54
N ARG A 88 23.11 -15.75 0.08
CA ARG A 88 23.50 -17.02 0.71
C ARG A 88 24.03 -18.05 -0.29
N TYR A 89 23.44 -18.14 -1.48
CA TYR A 89 23.93 -19.05 -2.51
C TYR A 89 25.28 -18.62 -3.06
N ASN A 90 25.50 -17.31 -3.23
CA ASN A 90 26.78 -16.77 -3.67
C ASN A 90 27.90 -17.07 -2.65
N ASP A 91 27.64 -16.83 -1.36
CA ASP A 91 28.61 -17.11 -0.28
C ASP A 91 28.89 -18.61 -0.11
N ALA A 92 27.96 -19.50 -0.46
CA ALA A 92 28.15 -20.95 -0.38
C ALA A 92 28.93 -21.55 -1.56
N THR A 93 29.13 -20.78 -2.64
CA THR A 93 29.84 -21.20 -3.85
C THR A 93 31.25 -20.60 -3.99
N VAL A 94 31.66 -19.71 -3.07
CA VAL A 94 33.01 -19.13 -2.98
C VAL A 94 33.86 -19.90 -1.98
#